data_AF-A0A2V6S7X3-F1
#
_entry.id   AF-A0A2V6S7X3-F1
#
_cell.length_a   1.000
_cell.length_b   1.000
_cell.length_c   1.000
_cell.angle_alpha   90.00
_cell.angle_beta   90.00
_cell.angle_gamma   90.00
#
_symmetry.space_group_name_H-M   'P 1'
#
loop_
_entity.id
_entity.type
_entity.pdbx_description
1 polymer ?
#
loop_
_entity_poly.entity_id
_entity_poly.type
_entity_poly.pdbx_seq_one_letter_code
_entity_poly.pdbx_strand_id
1 'polypeptide(L)'
;DQQAGWSVYARLFVTALVSIDEATAENGCLEVAAGQHTRGLIGEEWKPLTEEHLRGVPFIPCPTAPGDVVFFDSYVPHQSGPNLSPEARRVLYVTYNRLSEGDHRARYYADKR
;
A
#
# COMPACT_ATOMS: atom_id res chain seq x y z
N ASP A 1 -2.45 -4.39 2.13
CA ASP A 1 -2.13 -5.29 1.00
C ASP A 1 -2.93 -6.57 1.17
N GLN A 2 -3.88 -6.86 0.28
CA GLN A 2 -4.68 -8.10 0.35
C GLN A 2 -3.82 -9.34 0.23
N GLN A 3 -2.75 -9.27 -0.57
CA GLN A 3 -1.91 -10.44 -0.83
C GLN A 3 -1.12 -10.88 0.40
N ALA A 4 -0.95 -10.00 1.39
CA ALA A 4 -0.40 -10.35 2.70
C ALA A 4 -1.41 -11.05 3.63
N GLY A 5 -2.50 -11.61 3.08
CA GLY A 5 -3.53 -12.36 3.80
C GLY A 5 -4.49 -11.52 4.63
N TRP A 6 -4.69 -10.25 4.25
CA TRP A 6 -5.60 -9.36 4.97
C TRP A 6 -7.08 -9.71 4.77
N SER A 7 -7.38 -10.59 3.81
CA SER A 7 -8.72 -11.14 3.54
C SER A 7 -9.35 -11.84 4.75
N VAL A 8 -8.52 -12.29 5.72
CA VAL A 8 -8.97 -12.85 7.01
C VAL A 8 -9.77 -11.85 7.85
N TYR A 9 -9.52 -10.55 7.67
CA TYR A 9 -10.15 -9.48 8.44
C TYR A 9 -11.27 -8.82 7.64
N ALA A 10 -11.03 -8.40 6.40
CA ALA A 10 -12.06 -7.80 5.55
C ALA A 10 -11.73 -7.96 4.06
N ARG A 11 -12.76 -7.87 3.21
CA ARG A 11 -12.62 -8.04 1.77
C ARG A 11 -11.95 -6.86 1.07
N LEU A 12 -12.02 -5.68 1.66
CA LEU A 12 -11.43 -4.47 1.10
C LEU A 12 -10.91 -3.58 2.23
N PHE A 13 -9.70 -3.06 2.05
CA PHE A 13 -9.21 -1.96 2.85
C PHE A 13 -8.88 -0.77 1.97
N VAL A 14 -9.01 0.42 2.54
CA VAL A 14 -8.49 1.68 1.99
C VAL A 14 -7.44 2.20 2.94
N THR A 15 -6.26 2.48 2.40
CA THR A 15 -5.14 3.05 3.12
C THR A 15 -5.03 4.53 2.79
N ALA A 16 -4.91 5.35 3.83
CA ALA A 16 -4.42 6.71 3.76
C ALA A 16 -2.94 6.71 4.13
N LEU A 17 -2.07 7.00 3.16
CA LEU A 17 -0.68 7.32 3.39
C LEU A 17 -0.59 8.83 3.59
N VAL A 18 -0.24 9.26 4.79
CA VAL A 18 -0.04 10.67 5.14
C VAL A 18 1.45 10.97 5.11
N SER A 19 1.87 11.89 4.25
CA SER A 19 3.27 12.29 4.12
C SER A 19 3.64 13.25 5.24
N ILE A 20 4.62 12.86 6.06
CA ILE A 20 5.14 13.70 7.17
C ILE A 20 6.31 14.52 6.65
N ASP A 21 7.19 13.88 5.88
CA ASP A 21 8.27 14.52 5.14
C ASP A 21 7.94 14.57 3.64
N GLU A 22 8.68 15.37 2.89
CA GLU A 22 8.57 15.39 1.44
C GLU A 22 8.93 14.01 0.85
N ALA A 23 8.13 13.54 -0.10
CA ALA A 23 8.42 12.32 -0.85
C ALA A 23 8.64 12.68 -2.33
N THR A 24 9.81 12.31 -2.84
CA THR A 24 10.24 12.54 -4.22
C THR A 24 10.63 11.21 -4.86
N ALA A 25 10.83 11.19 -6.18
CA ALA A 25 11.34 10.00 -6.85
C ALA A 25 12.72 9.58 -6.32
N GLU A 26 13.57 10.55 -5.95
CA GLU A 26 14.92 10.31 -5.43
C GLU A 26 14.95 9.68 -4.03
N ASN A 27 14.05 10.11 -3.14
CA ASN A 27 13.93 9.55 -1.79
C ASN A 27 12.93 8.39 -1.71
N GLY A 28 12.40 7.93 -2.85
CA GLY A 28 11.63 6.70 -3.00
C GLY A 28 10.12 6.84 -2.75
N CYS A 29 9.48 7.92 -3.23
CA CYS A 29 8.03 8.12 -3.12
C CYS A 29 7.22 6.87 -3.52
N LEU A 30 5.97 6.81 -3.05
CA LEU A 30 5.08 5.71 -3.42
C LEU A 30 4.94 5.66 -4.95
N GLU A 31 5.05 4.48 -5.51
CA GLU A 31 4.71 4.22 -6.90
C GLU A 31 3.49 3.31 -6.94
N VAL A 32 2.50 3.66 -7.77
CA VAL A 32 1.23 2.92 -7.85
C VAL A 32 1.00 2.42 -9.26
N ALA A 33 0.53 1.18 -9.37
CA ALA A 33 0.04 0.64 -10.62
C ALA A 33 -1.43 1.07 -10.84
N ALA A 34 -1.60 2.31 -11.31
CA ALA A 34 -2.92 2.93 -11.44
C ALA A 34 -3.88 2.07 -12.29
N GLY A 35 -5.11 1.91 -11.79
CA GLY A 35 -6.14 1.08 -12.43
C GLY A 35 -5.99 -0.43 -12.27
N GLN A 36 -4.88 -0.95 -11.75
CA GLN A 36 -4.69 -2.41 -11.61
C GLN A 36 -5.49 -3.04 -10.46
N HIS A 37 -5.98 -2.24 -9.51
CA HIS A 37 -6.81 -2.71 -8.38
C HIS A 37 -8.12 -3.40 -8.80
N THR A 38 -8.61 -3.14 -10.01
CA THR A 38 -9.86 -3.75 -10.51
C THR A 38 -9.69 -5.22 -10.93
N ARG A 39 -8.47 -5.75 -10.91
CA ARG A 39 -8.15 -7.12 -11.32
C ARG A 39 -8.26 -8.14 -10.17
N GLY A 40 -8.55 -7.68 -8.95
CA GLY A 40 -8.49 -8.52 -7.76
C GLY A 40 -7.04 -8.87 -7.39
N LEU A 41 -6.82 -10.06 -6.84
CA LEU A 41 -5.47 -10.53 -6.53
C LEU A 41 -4.70 -10.83 -7.83
N ILE A 42 -3.56 -10.17 -8.03
CA ILE A 42 -2.67 -10.38 -9.18
C ILE A 42 -1.70 -11.55 -9.02
N GLY A 43 -1.59 -12.10 -7.80
CA GLY A 43 -0.91 -13.36 -7.52
C GLY A 43 -1.68 -14.13 -6.44
N GLU A 44 -0.98 -14.94 -5.65
CA GLU A 44 -1.58 -15.69 -4.55
C GLU A 44 -1.29 -15.04 -3.20
N GLU A 45 -2.21 -15.17 -2.25
CA GLU A 45 -1.96 -14.72 -0.87
C GLU A 45 -0.75 -15.44 -0.27
N TRP A 46 -0.02 -14.72 0.60
CA TRP A 46 1.18 -15.18 1.29
C TRP A 46 2.36 -15.56 0.38
N LYS A 47 2.27 -15.28 -0.93
CA LYS A 47 3.36 -15.45 -1.89
C LYS A 47 3.78 -14.09 -2.44
N PRO A 48 5.10 -13.81 -2.51
CA PRO A 48 5.59 -12.62 -3.19
C PRO A 48 5.13 -12.57 -4.65
N LEU A 49 4.95 -11.36 -5.17
CA LEU A 49 4.75 -11.17 -6.60
C LEU A 49 6.02 -11.55 -7.36
N THR A 50 5.82 -12.23 -8.48
CA THR A 50 6.90 -12.58 -9.41
C THR A 50 7.04 -11.47 -10.45
N GLU A 51 8.18 -11.44 -11.12
CA GLU A 51 8.37 -10.55 -12.28
C GLU A 51 7.31 -10.78 -13.37
N GLU A 52 6.80 -12.01 -13.50
CA GLU A 52 5.75 -12.33 -14.44
C GLU A 52 4.41 -11.67 -14.06
N HIS A 53 4.03 -11.67 -12.77
CA HIS A 53 2.83 -10.97 -12.31
C HIS A 53 2.89 -9.46 -12.57
N LEU A 54 4.10 -8.88 -12.53
CA LEU A 54 4.34 -7.45 -12.71
C LEU A 54 4.71 -7.06 -14.15
N ARG A 55 4.83 -8.04 -15.07
CA ARG A 55 5.28 -7.79 -16.43
C ARG A 55 4.31 -6.84 -17.15
N GLY A 56 4.83 -5.71 -17.62
CA GLY A 56 4.04 -4.70 -18.34
C GLY A 56 3.11 -3.89 -17.45
N VAL A 57 3.22 -3.99 -16.12
CA VAL A 57 2.48 -3.17 -15.17
C VAL A 57 3.20 -1.82 -15.01
N PRO A 58 2.61 -0.69 -15.44
CA PRO A 58 3.24 0.61 -15.27
C PRO A 58 3.07 1.09 -13.83
N PHE A 59 4.19 1.27 -13.14
CA PHE A 59 4.23 1.94 -11.83
C PHE A 59 4.44 3.44 -12.03
N ILE A 60 3.52 4.23 -11.50
CA ILE A 60 3.52 5.69 -11.63
C ILE A 60 3.96 6.29 -10.30
N PRO A 61 5.02 7.12 -10.27
CA PRO A 61 5.47 7.78 -9.05
C PRO A 61 4.44 8.81 -8.57
N CYS A 62 4.24 8.87 -7.26
CA CYS A 62 3.37 9.81 -6.57
C CYS A 62 4.19 10.65 -5.60
N PRO A 63 4.91 11.68 -6.08
CA PRO A 63 5.58 12.63 -5.20
C PRO A 63 4.56 13.43 -4.40
N THR A 64 4.92 13.80 -3.16
CA THR A 64 4.03 14.47 -2.21
C THR A 64 4.79 15.44 -1.33
N ALA A 65 4.16 16.55 -0.97
CA ALA A 65 4.64 17.46 0.05
C ALA A 65 4.21 17.00 1.47
N PRO A 66 4.87 17.50 2.54
CA PRO A 66 4.37 17.31 3.90
C PRO A 66 2.89 17.73 4.05
N GLY A 67 2.07 16.84 4.59
CA GLY A 67 0.64 17.03 4.78
C GLY A 67 -0.25 16.47 3.66
N ASP A 68 0.32 16.13 2.49
CA ASP A 68 -0.43 15.45 1.44
C ASP A 68 -0.82 14.03 1.86
N VAL A 69 -1.94 13.56 1.31
CA VAL A 69 -2.48 12.23 1.58
C VAL A 69 -2.74 11.48 0.28
N VAL A 70 -2.17 10.28 0.15
CA VAL A 70 -2.46 9.35 -0.95
C VAL A 70 -3.42 8.28 -0.47
N PHE A 71 -4.58 8.18 -1.12
CA PHE A 71 -5.55 7.12 -0.87
C PHE A 71 -5.41 6.02 -1.90
N PHE A 72 -5.31 4.79 -1.43
CA PHE A 72 -5.25 3.62 -2.31
C PHE A 72 -5.85 2.40 -1.62
N ASP A 73 -6.44 1.49 -2.39
CA ASP A 73 -7.05 0.29 -1.83
C ASP A 73 -6.07 -0.88 -1.70
N SER A 74 -6.51 -1.91 -1.00
CA SER A 74 -5.70 -3.08 -0.71
C SER A 74 -5.39 -3.99 -1.91
N TYR A 75 -5.97 -3.73 -3.09
CA TYR A 75 -5.74 -4.49 -4.32
C TYR A 75 -4.80 -3.79 -5.30
N VAL A 76 -4.54 -2.48 -5.15
CA VAL A 76 -3.59 -1.80 -6.03
C VAL A 76 -2.16 -2.29 -5.75
N PRO A 77 -1.44 -2.81 -6.77
CA PRO A 77 -0.01 -3.03 -6.65
C PRO A 77 0.69 -1.70 -6.45
N HIS A 78 1.52 -1.62 -5.42
CA HIS A 78 2.27 -0.42 -5.09
C HIS A 78 3.65 -0.81 -4.55
N GLN A 79 4.61 0.08 -4.75
CA GLN A 79 5.99 -0.10 -4.31
C GLN A 79 6.59 1.23 -3.89
N SER A 80 7.80 1.19 -3.34
CA SER A 80 8.59 2.38 -3.05
C SER A 80 10.04 2.08 -3.38
N GLY A 81 10.69 3.02 -4.04
CA GLY A 81 12.13 2.95 -4.28
C GLY A 81 12.93 3.07 -2.98
N PRO A 82 14.24 2.72 -3.02
CA PRO A 82 15.14 3.01 -1.91
C PRO A 82 15.23 4.52 -1.69
N ASN A 83 15.41 4.94 -0.43
CA ASN A 83 15.75 6.32 -0.13
C ASN A 83 17.27 6.51 -0.32
N LEU A 84 17.66 7.22 -1.37
CA LEU A 84 19.06 7.53 -1.69
C LEU A 84 19.50 8.91 -1.21
N SER A 85 18.59 9.67 -0.60
CA SER A 85 18.86 11.00 -0.07
C SER A 85 19.38 10.93 1.38
N PRO A 86 20.03 12.00 1.89
CA PRO A 86 20.45 12.06 3.28
C PRO A 86 19.30 12.30 4.27
N GLU A 87 18.12 12.68 3.78
CA GLU A 87 16.98 13.07 4.60
C GLU A 87 16.02 11.90 4.87
N ALA A 88 15.31 11.97 5.99
CA ALA A 88 14.27 11.01 6.29
C ALA A 88 13.05 11.20 5.37
N ARG A 89 12.34 10.10 5.09
CA ARG A 89 11.05 10.09 4.39
C ARG A 89 9.99 9.40 5.24
N ARG A 90 9.53 10.07 6.30
CA ARG A 90 8.50 9.53 7.20
C ARG A 90 7.13 9.62 6.53
N VAL A 91 6.40 8.52 6.61
CA VAL A 91 5.00 8.41 6.19
C VAL A 91 4.21 7.71 7.29
N LEU A 92 2.98 8.14 7.52
CA LEU A 92 2.04 7.46 8.41
C LEU A 92 1.01 6.70 7.57
N TYR A 93 0.91 5.41 7.79
CA TYR A 93 -0.14 4.58 7.20
C TYR A 93 -1.30 4.42 8.17
N VAL A 94 -2.50 4.81 7.71
CA VAL A 94 -3.75 4.53 8.42
C VAL A 94 -4.66 3.75 7.48
N THR A 95 -5.09 2.56 7.89
CA THR A 95 -5.83 1.64 7.03
C THR A 95 -7.20 1.33 7.62
N TYR A 96 -8.22 1.37 6.77
CA TYR A 96 -9.63 1.27 7.14
C TYR A 96 -10.30 0.15 6.34
N ASN A 97 -11.15 -0.65 7.00
CA ASN A 97 -12.17 -1.47 6.34
C ASN A 97 -13.56 -0.85 6.54
N ARG A 98 -14.56 -1.41 5.85
CA ARG A 98 -15.95 -1.00 6.04
C ARG A 98 -16.43 -1.37 7.44
N LEU A 99 -17.19 -0.47 8.07
CA LEU A 99 -17.85 -0.77 9.35
C LEU A 99 -18.74 -2.02 9.29
N SER A 100 -19.39 -2.26 8.14
CA SER A 100 -20.22 -3.46 7.92
C SER A 100 -19.44 -4.77 7.94
N GLU A 101 -18.11 -4.73 7.81
CA GLU A 101 -17.25 -5.91 7.88
C GLU A 101 -16.69 -6.13 9.30
N GLY A 102 -17.01 -5.25 10.26
CA GLY A 102 -16.66 -5.38 11.67
C GLY A 102 -15.40 -4.63 12.10
N ASP A 103 -15.15 -4.60 13.42
CA ASP A 103 -13.92 -4.08 14.02
C ASP A 103 -12.94 -5.22 14.28
N HIS A 104 -11.84 -5.23 13.52
CA HIS A 104 -10.80 -6.25 13.59
C HIS A 104 -9.52 -5.77 14.26
N ARG A 105 -9.49 -4.52 14.74
CA ARG A 105 -8.25 -3.88 15.17
C ARG A 105 -7.56 -4.68 16.28
N ALA A 106 -8.28 -5.02 17.35
CA ALA A 106 -7.70 -5.74 18.48
C ALA A 106 -7.13 -7.12 18.05
N ARG A 107 -7.89 -7.85 17.23
CA ARG A 107 -7.47 -9.16 16.69
C ARG A 107 -6.24 -9.04 15.80
N TYR A 108 -6.22 -8.08 14.87
CA TYR A 108 -5.09 -7.86 13.97
C TYR A 108 -3.77 -7.70 14.75
N TYR A 109 -3.76 -6.89 15.81
CA TYR A 109 -2.55 -6.71 16.63
C TYR A 109 -2.23 -7.92 17.53
N ALA A 110 -3.19 -8.79 17.83
CA ALA A 110 -2.92 -10.04 18.54
C ALA A 110 -2.27 -11.07 17.61
N ASP A 111 -2.73 -11.16 16.35
CA ASP A 111 -2.22 -12.11 15.35
C ASP A 111 -0.81 -11.77 14.85
N LYS A 112 -0.35 -10.52 15.02
CA LYS A 112 0.96 -10.01 14.56
C LYS A 112 2.03 -9.93 15.66
N ARG A 113 1.72 -10.39 16.88
CA ARG A 113 2.67 -10.46 18.00
C ARG A 113 3.52 -11.72 17.96
#